data_AF-A0A7W0US12-F1
#
_entry.id   AF-A0A7W0US12-F1
#
_cell.length_a   1.000
_cell.length_b   1.000
_cell.length_c   1.000
_cell.angle_alpha   90.00
_cell.angle_beta   90.00
_cell.angle_gamma   90.00
#
_symmetry.space_group_name_H-M   'P 1'
#
loop_
_entity.id
_entity.type
_entity.pdbx_description
1 polymer ?
#
loop_
_entity_poly.entity_id
_entity_poly.type
_entity_poly.pdbx_seq_one_letter_code
_entity_poly.pdbx_strand_id
1 'polypeptide(L)'
;MLSTRRLITAFALGRLAFGLGLMSRPDKVASGWIGKDAHRGAVKIVIRGLGARDVALSAGALAALGDEDRLAHWIAAAIGCDLSDVVSTLAAPPDALPGNARWGTVALGGGSALAGALLLAGMKR
;
A
#
# COMPACT_ATOMS: atom_id res chain seq x y z
N MET A 1 1.62 5.82 -25.71
CA MET A 1 2.20 5.35 -24.43
C MET A 1 1.88 6.37 -23.34
N LEU A 2 1.41 5.93 -22.17
CA LEU A 2 1.33 6.81 -20.99
C LEU A 2 2.76 7.17 -20.55
N SER A 3 3.03 8.45 -20.30
CA SER A 3 4.30 8.90 -19.71
C SER A 3 4.48 8.30 -18.31
N THR A 4 5.72 7.96 -17.93
CA THR A 4 6.11 7.48 -16.59
C THR A 4 5.50 8.34 -15.48
N ARG A 5 5.50 9.67 -15.66
CA ARG A 5 4.90 10.61 -14.69
C ARG A 5 3.40 10.40 -14.48
N ARG A 6 2.65 10.10 -15.55
CA ARG A 6 1.21 9.79 -15.46
C ARG A 6 0.98 8.46 -14.74
N LEU A 7 1.82 7.46 -15.01
CA LEU A 7 1.76 6.16 -14.32
C LEU A 7 2.05 6.30 -12.83
N ILE A 8 3.09 7.06 -12.45
CA ILE A 8 3.41 7.36 -11.06
C ILE A 8 2.27 8.12 -10.38
N THR A 9 1.69 9.11 -11.06
CA THR A 9 0.55 9.87 -10.53
C THR A 9 -0.65 8.96 -10.28
N ALA A 10 -0.98 8.08 -11.23
CA ALA A 10 -2.07 7.11 -11.09
C ALA A 10 -1.79 6.12 -9.95
N PHE A 11 -0.57 5.63 -9.83
CA PHE A 11 -0.12 4.75 -8.75
C PHE A 11 -0.30 5.42 -7.37
N ALA A 12 0.20 6.65 -7.22
CA ALA A 12 0.10 7.40 -5.97
C ALA A 12 -1.36 7.74 -5.62
N LEU A 13 -2.19 8.12 -6.60
CA LEU A 13 -3.62 8.39 -6.37
C LEU A 13 -4.40 7.14 -5.98
N GLY A 14 -4.09 5.98 -6.58
CA GLY A 14 -4.72 4.70 -6.22
C GLY A 14 -4.43 4.32 -4.77
N ARG A 15 -3.17 4.44 -4.36
CA ARG A 15 -2.75 4.21 -2.97
C ARG A 15 -3.36 5.22 -2.00
N LEU A 16 -3.40 6.50 -2.39
CA LEU A 16 -4.05 7.54 -1.60
C LEU A 16 -5.52 7.21 -1.33
N ALA A 17 -6.26 6.80 -2.37
CA ALA A 17 -7.65 6.39 -2.25
C ALA A 17 -7.81 5.15 -1.35
N PHE A 18 -6.92 4.16 -1.49
CA PHE A 18 -6.92 2.97 -0.62
C PHE A 18 -6.69 3.34 0.85
N GLY A 19 -5.68 4.16 1.15
CA GLY A 19 -5.38 4.65 2.50
C GLY A 19 -6.53 5.44 3.11
N LEU A 20 -7.16 6.34 2.35
CA LEU A 20 -8.37 7.07 2.78
C LEU A 20 -9.54 6.11 3.04
N GLY A 21 -9.67 5.04 2.25
CA GLY A 21 -10.62 3.96 2.49
C GLY A 21 -10.42 3.27 3.83
N LEU A 22 -9.17 2.87 4.13
CA LEU A 22 -8.80 2.27 5.42
C LEU A 22 -9.04 3.23 6.60
N MET A 23 -8.81 4.53 6.42
CA MET A 23 -9.06 5.53 7.47
C MET A 23 -10.55 5.74 7.77
N SER A 24 -11.36 5.86 6.70
CA SER A 24 -12.77 6.22 6.81
C SER A 24 -13.67 5.02 7.11
N ARG A 25 -13.42 3.86 6.48
CA ARG A 25 -14.25 2.65 6.57
C ARG A 25 -13.38 1.39 6.76
N PRO A 26 -12.59 1.33 7.87
CA PRO A 26 -11.61 0.26 8.10
C PRO A 26 -12.22 -1.14 8.05
N ASP A 27 -13.41 -1.32 8.60
CA ASP A 27 -14.10 -2.61 8.60
C ASP A 27 -14.51 -3.07 7.19
N LYS A 28 -15.02 -2.16 6.36
CA LYS A 28 -15.42 -2.53 4.99
C LYS A 28 -14.24 -2.85 4.09
N VAL A 29 -13.14 -2.10 4.23
CA VAL A 29 -11.97 -2.26 3.36
C VAL A 29 -11.09 -3.43 3.82
N ALA A 30 -10.95 -3.65 5.13
CA ALA A 30 -10.07 -4.68 5.66
C ALA A 30 -10.75 -6.03 5.94
N SER A 31 -12.08 -6.15 5.89
CA SER A 31 -12.77 -7.42 6.19
C SER A 31 -12.34 -8.58 5.29
N GLY A 32 -12.01 -8.32 4.02
CA GLY A 32 -11.47 -9.33 3.11
C GLY A 32 -10.05 -9.81 3.47
N TRP A 33 -9.33 -9.06 4.30
CA TRP A 33 -7.95 -9.30 4.72
C TRP A 33 -7.86 -9.89 6.14
N ILE A 34 -8.67 -9.41 7.08
CA ILE A 34 -8.59 -9.79 8.51
C ILE A 34 -9.91 -10.37 9.04
N GLY A 35 -10.89 -10.62 8.17
CA GLY A 35 -12.14 -11.26 8.51
C GLY A 35 -12.97 -10.48 9.53
N LYS A 36 -13.63 -11.20 10.44
CA LYS A 36 -14.52 -10.64 11.46
C LYS A 36 -13.82 -9.68 12.42
N ASP A 37 -12.50 -9.80 12.60
CA ASP A 37 -11.73 -8.93 13.50
C ASP A 37 -11.70 -7.48 13.01
N ALA A 38 -11.98 -7.22 11.73
CA ALA A 38 -12.11 -5.87 11.17
C ALA A 38 -13.16 -5.01 11.89
N HIS A 39 -14.15 -5.65 12.51
CA HIS A 39 -15.20 -4.95 13.25
C HIS A 39 -14.78 -4.54 14.68
N ARG A 40 -13.69 -5.09 15.22
CA ARG A 40 -13.22 -4.79 16.58
C ARG A 40 -12.61 -3.39 16.66
N GLY A 41 -12.99 -2.62 17.69
CA GLY A 41 -12.55 -1.24 17.88
C GLY A 41 -11.02 -1.08 17.90
N ALA A 42 -10.31 -1.91 18.65
CA ALA A 42 -8.85 -1.88 18.71
C ALA A 42 -8.18 -2.15 17.34
N VAL A 43 -8.73 -3.08 16.57
CA VAL A 43 -8.23 -3.42 15.23
C VAL A 43 -8.48 -2.26 14.26
N LYS A 44 -9.62 -1.57 14.36
CA LYS A 44 -9.91 -0.36 13.57
C LYS A 44 -8.89 0.75 13.81
N ILE A 45 -8.33 0.89 15.01
CA ILE A 45 -7.27 1.89 15.29
C ILE A 45 -6.02 1.56 14.48
N VAL A 46 -5.59 0.29 14.50
CA VAL A 46 -4.41 -0.18 13.76
C VAL A 46 -4.60 0.01 12.25
N ILE A 47 -5.78 -0.36 11.71
CA ILE A 47 -6.08 -0.19 10.28
C ILE A 47 -6.08 1.29 9.88
N ARG A 48 -6.60 2.18 10.72
CA ARG A 48 -6.54 3.62 10.45
C ARG A 48 -5.11 4.14 10.43
N GLY A 49 -4.25 3.65 11.32
CA GLY A 49 -2.82 3.94 11.30
C GLY A 49 -2.16 3.49 9.99
N LEU A 50 -2.47 2.28 9.53
CA LEU A 50 -2.01 1.77 8.23
C LEU A 50 -2.51 2.64 7.07
N GLY A 51 -3.79 3.03 7.08
CA GLY A 51 -4.35 3.93 6.08
C GLY A 51 -3.66 5.30 6.08
N ALA A 52 -3.39 5.86 7.25
CA ALA A 52 -2.68 7.13 7.38
C ALA A 52 -1.24 7.06 6.84
N ARG A 53 -0.54 5.92 7.02
CA ARG A 53 0.77 5.66 6.41
C ARG A 53 0.68 5.75 4.89
N ASP A 54 -0.29 5.07 4.27
CA ASP A 54 -0.45 5.09 2.81
C ASP A 54 -0.83 6.48 2.28
N VAL A 55 -1.64 7.23 3.02
CA VAL A 55 -1.95 8.64 2.69
C VAL A 55 -0.68 9.49 2.72
N ALA A 56 0.15 9.37 3.76
CA ALA A 56 1.38 10.14 3.90
C ALA A 56 2.39 9.83 2.79
N LEU A 57 2.62 8.54 2.50
CA LEU A 57 3.51 8.10 1.41
C LEU A 57 3.03 8.64 0.05
N SER A 58 1.74 8.56 -0.21
CA SER A 58 1.15 8.99 -1.47
C SER A 58 1.17 10.51 -1.62
N ALA A 59 0.86 11.26 -0.55
CA ALA A 59 0.96 12.71 -0.54
C ALA A 59 2.41 13.17 -0.74
N GLY A 60 3.37 12.52 -0.10
CA GLY A 60 4.80 12.77 -0.29
C GLY A 60 5.25 12.56 -1.74
N ALA A 61 4.86 11.44 -2.36
CA ALA A 61 5.15 11.16 -3.76
C ALA A 61 4.52 12.21 -4.70
N LEU A 62 3.24 12.56 -4.50
CA LEU A 62 2.54 13.57 -5.31
C LEU A 62 3.18 14.96 -5.17
N ALA A 63 3.57 15.35 -3.96
CA ALA A 63 4.27 16.61 -3.70
C ALA A 63 5.68 16.64 -4.33
N ALA A 64 6.29 15.47 -4.54
CA ALA A 64 7.62 15.34 -5.13
C ALA A 64 7.60 15.16 -6.66
N LEU A 65 6.46 15.24 -7.35
CA LEU A 65 6.39 15.00 -8.80
C LEU A 65 7.34 15.88 -9.65
N GLY A 66 7.75 17.05 -9.15
CA GLY A 66 8.70 17.95 -9.81
C GLY A 66 10.18 17.74 -9.43
N ASP A 67 10.47 16.78 -8.55
CA ASP A 67 11.81 16.49 -8.03
C ASP A 67 12.02 14.97 -8.05
N GLU A 68 12.78 14.49 -9.03
CA GLU A 68 12.92 13.06 -9.30
C GLU A 68 13.59 12.30 -8.16
N ASP A 69 14.59 12.90 -7.51
CA ASP A 69 15.28 12.28 -6.37
C ASP A 69 14.34 12.13 -5.19
N ARG A 70 13.59 13.19 -4.82
CA ARG A 70 12.60 13.10 -3.74
C ARG A 70 11.48 12.13 -4.09
N LEU A 71 11.03 12.11 -5.34
CA LEU A 71 10.01 11.19 -5.81
C LEU A 71 10.47 9.74 -5.68
N ALA A 72 11.72 9.45 -6.06
CA ALA A 72 12.30 8.12 -5.97
C ALA A 72 12.35 7.63 -4.52
N HIS A 73 12.70 8.49 -3.56
CA HIS A 73 12.70 8.14 -2.13
C HIS A 73 11.29 7.78 -1.61
N TRP A 74 10.25 8.53 -2.00
CA TRP A 74 8.88 8.21 -1.58
C TRP A 74 8.36 6.90 -2.19
N ILE A 75 8.67 6.63 -3.46
CA ILE A 75 8.31 5.36 -4.08
C ILE A 75 9.07 4.20 -3.41
N ALA A 76 10.37 4.36 -3.12
CA ALA A 76 11.15 3.36 -2.41
C ALA A 76 10.60 3.07 -1.01
N ALA A 77 10.19 4.11 -0.26
CA ALA A 77 9.53 3.95 1.03
C ALA A 77 8.21 3.18 0.92
N ALA A 78 7.41 3.44 -0.11
CA ALA A 78 6.17 2.71 -0.38
C ALA A 78 6.43 1.23 -0.68
N ILE A 79 7.44 0.92 -1.50
CA ILE A 79 7.89 -0.46 -1.77
C ILE A 79 8.28 -1.15 -0.47
N GLY A 80 9.06 -0.49 0.40
CA GLY A 80 9.46 -1.05 1.69
C GLY A 80 8.27 -1.38 2.59
N CYS A 81 7.26 -0.51 2.63
CA CYS A 81 6.02 -0.75 3.37
C CYS A 81 5.24 -1.94 2.82
N ASP A 82 5.08 -2.03 1.50
CA ASP A 82 4.36 -3.14 0.86
C ASP A 82 5.06 -4.49 1.10
N LEU A 83 6.39 -4.52 1.01
CA LEU A 83 7.18 -5.72 1.32
C LEU A 83 7.08 -6.09 2.80
N SER A 84 7.04 -5.11 3.70
CA SER A 84 6.83 -5.35 5.14
C SER A 84 5.47 -6.01 5.40
N ASP A 85 4.41 -5.57 4.71
CA ASP A 85 3.08 -6.16 4.83
C ASP A 85 3.07 -7.62 4.31
N VAL A 86 3.77 -7.90 3.20
CA VAL A 86 3.95 -9.25 2.66
C VAL A 86 4.70 -10.15 3.64
N VAL A 87 5.86 -9.70 4.15
CA VAL A 87 6.68 -10.46 5.11
C VAL A 87 5.89 -10.75 6.39
N SER A 88 5.21 -9.74 6.93
CA SER A 88 4.38 -9.89 8.14
C SER A 88 3.25 -10.91 7.93
N THR A 89 2.64 -10.92 6.74
CA THR A 89 1.57 -11.86 6.39
C THR A 89 2.09 -13.29 6.22
N LEU A 90 3.27 -13.45 5.62
CA LEU A 90 3.90 -14.77 5.44
C LEU A 90 4.43 -15.34 6.76
N ALA A 91 4.87 -14.48 7.68
CA ALA A 91 5.32 -14.87 9.00
C ALA A 91 4.18 -15.25 9.96
N ALA A 92 2.93 -14.90 9.64
CA ALA A 92 1.77 -15.25 10.46
C ALA A 92 1.55 -16.78 10.49
N PRO A 93 1.09 -17.36 11.62
CA PRO A 93 0.71 -18.78 11.69
C PRO A 93 -0.34 -19.18 10.63
N PRO A 94 -0.34 -20.42 10.11
CA PRO A 94 -1.26 -20.88 9.06
C PRO A 94 -2.76 -20.67 9.34
N ASP A 95 -3.15 -20.72 10.61
CA ASP A 95 -4.52 -20.63 11.12
C ASP A 95 -4.88 -19.22 11.65
N ALA A 96 -3.93 -18.29 11.66
CA ALA A 96 -4.15 -16.93 12.16
C ALA A 96 -4.90 -16.00 11.19
N LEU A 97 -5.01 -16.39 9.91
CA LEU A 97 -5.56 -15.55 8.85
C LEU A 97 -6.75 -16.22 8.14
N PRO A 98 -7.71 -15.45 7.59
CA PRO A 98 -8.71 -15.98 6.67
C PRO A 98 -8.07 -16.66 5.46
N GLY A 99 -8.71 -17.70 4.91
CA GLY A 99 -8.09 -18.59 3.91
C GLY A 99 -7.55 -17.92 2.64
N ASN A 100 -8.13 -16.79 2.22
CA ASN A 100 -7.68 -16.01 1.06
C ASN A 100 -6.75 -14.83 1.42
N ALA A 101 -6.67 -14.45 2.70
CA ALA A 101 -5.97 -13.24 3.13
C ALA A 101 -4.47 -13.29 2.83
N ARG A 102 -3.82 -14.44 3.08
CA ARG A 102 -2.38 -14.58 2.88
C ARG A 102 -1.99 -14.29 1.42
N TRP A 103 -2.62 -15.00 0.49
CA TRP A 103 -2.31 -14.86 -0.93
C TRP A 103 -2.87 -13.56 -1.52
N GLY A 104 -3.99 -13.05 -0.97
CA GLY A 104 -4.50 -11.72 -1.30
C GLY A 104 -3.49 -10.62 -0.98
N THR A 105 -2.88 -10.64 0.20
CA THR A 105 -1.84 -9.66 0.57
C THR A 105 -0.56 -9.84 -0.23
N VAL A 106 -0.13 -11.08 -0.49
CA VAL A 106 1.03 -11.33 -1.38
C VAL A 106 0.79 -10.75 -2.77
N ALA A 107 -0.40 -10.96 -3.34
CA ALA A 107 -0.75 -10.43 -4.65
C ALA A 107 -0.82 -8.90 -4.65
N LEU A 108 -1.51 -8.29 -3.67
CA LEU A 108 -1.70 -6.85 -3.62
C LEU A 108 -0.40 -6.11 -3.23
N GLY A 109 0.22 -6.49 -2.11
CA GLY A 109 1.45 -5.89 -1.61
C GLY A 109 2.63 -6.20 -2.52
N GLY A 110 2.83 -7.47 -2.90
CA GLY A 110 3.90 -7.85 -3.82
C GLY A 110 3.74 -7.25 -5.21
N GLY A 111 2.50 -7.21 -5.74
CA GLY A 111 2.19 -6.57 -7.02
C GLY A 111 2.43 -5.05 -6.98
N SER A 112 2.03 -4.38 -5.90
CA SER A 112 2.28 -2.95 -5.71
C SER A 112 3.78 -2.65 -5.56
N ALA A 113 4.53 -3.45 -4.80
CA ALA A 113 5.98 -3.34 -4.67
C ALA A 113 6.68 -3.50 -6.02
N LEU A 114 6.28 -4.50 -6.81
CA LEU A 114 6.82 -4.71 -8.16
C LEU A 114 6.48 -3.54 -9.08
N ALA A 115 5.24 -3.03 -9.06
CA ALA A 115 4.85 -1.86 -9.83
C ALA A 115 5.70 -0.64 -9.46
N GLY A 116 5.89 -0.36 -8.17
CA GLY A 116 6.77 0.70 -7.69
C GLY A 116 8.21 0.55 -8.19
N ALA A 117 8.77 -0.66 -8.15
CA ALA A 117 10.12 -0.93 -8.64
C ALA A 117 10.26 -0.69 -10.16
N LEU A 118 9.24 -1.08 -10.94
CA LEU A 118 9.19 -0.82 -12.38
C LEU A 118 9.08 0.68 -12.68
N LEU A 119 8.30 1.43 -11.88
CA LEU A 119 8.20 2.88 -12.01
C LEU A 119 9.55 3.57 -11.72
N LEU A 120 10.24 3.17 -10.65
CA LEU A 120 11.61 3.66 -10.35
C LEU A 120 12.59 3.36 -11.48
N ALA A 121 12.55 2.14 -12.04
CA ALA A 121 13.41 1.78 -13.17
C ALA A 121 13.11 2.62 -14.42
N GLY A 122 11.85 3.00 -14.62
CA GLY A 122 11.40 3.85 -15.72
C GLY A 122 11.65 5.35 -15.53
N MET A 123 12.01 5.82 -14.33
CA MET A 123 12.44 7.20 -14.06
C MET A 123 13.92 7.42 -14.42
N LYS A 124 14.76 6.40 -14.27
CA LYS A 124 16.21 6.48 -14.52
C LYS A 124 16.60 6.48 -16.01
N ARG A 125 15.63 6.58 -16.92
CA ARG A 125 15.81 6.54 -18.38
C ARG A 125 15.33 7.85 -18.99
#